data_AF-K2CBJ7-F1
#
_entry.id   AF-K2CBJ7-F1
#
_cell.length_a   1.000
_cell.length_b   1.000
_cell.length_c   1.000
_cell.angle_alpha   90.00
_cell.angle_beta   90.00
_cell.angle_gamma   90.00
#
_symmetry.space_group_name_H-M   'P 1'
#
loop_
_entity.id
_entity.type
_entity.pdbx_description
1 polymer ?
#
loop_
_entity_poly.entity_id
_entity_poly.type
_entity_poly.pdbx_seq_one_letter_code
_entity_poly.pdbx_strand_id
1 'polypeptide(L)'
;AVGYAIGRLGCIVAGDGCYGLPCKLPWAMSFPKGLVPTLSAKNSTLAETYTRLFPGEAVPTDINVHPTPLYESLSTIILLGFLLFVGWRIGGGRRFAFFLIWFGVSRFFVEFIRLNPFIYWGLSSSQLLSIFFVIAGIVIMLGSKARLQNLQNISQQPAGD
;
A
#
# COMPACT_ATOMS: atom_id res chain seq x y z
N ALA A 1 -9.79 2.06 -6.40
CA ALA A 1 -8.40 1.97 -6.92
C ALA A 1 -7.95 3.28 -7.56
N VAL A 2 -8.62 3.79 -8.61
CA VAL A 2 -8.26 5.06 -9.29
C VAL A 2 -8.05 6.23 -8.32
N GLY A 3 -9.06 6.52 -7.48
CA GLY A 3 -8.96 7.65 -6.54
C GLY A 3 -7.78 7.55 -5.57
N TYR A 4 -7.42 6.34 -5.14
CA TYR A 4 -6.26 6.11 -4.28
C TYR A 4 -4.94 6.35 -5.02
N ALA A 5 -4.82 5.81 -6.24
CA ALA A 5 -3.64 5.99 -7.08
C ALA A 5 -3.36 7.46 -7.36
N ILE A 6 -4.40 8.22 -7.72
CA ILE A 6 -4.31 9.67 -7.98
C ILE A 6 -3.97 10.43 -6.70
N GLY A 7 -4.64 10.12 -5.58
CA GLY A 7 -4.34 10.75 -4.30
C GLY A 7 -2.88 10.60 -3.89
N ARG A 8 -2.30 9.40 -4.10
CA ARG A 8 -0.88 9.14 -3.82
C ARG A 8 0.09 9.84 -4.76
N LEU A 9 -0.28 10.06 -6.02
CA LEU A 9 0.49 10.93 -6.92
C LEU A 9 0.46 12.39 -6.42
N GLY A 10 -0.67 12.83 -5.87
CA GLY A 10 -0.79 14.13 -5.19
C GLY A 10 0.21 14.30 -4.05
N CYS A 11 0.42 13.27 -3.22
CA CYS A 11 1.43 13.28 -2.16
C CYS A 11 2.86 13.51 -2.70
N ILE A 12 3.18 12.93 -3.87
CA ILE A 12 4.49 13.14 -4.53
C ILE A 12 4.64 14.60 -4.94
N VAL A 13 3.63 15.15 -5.61
CA VAL A 13 3.66 16.54 -6.09
C VAL A 13 3.75 17.53 -4.93
N ALA A 14 3.03 17.27 -3.85
CA ALA A 14 3.07 18.12 -2.65
C ALA A 14 4.37 17.96 -1.84
N GLY A 15 5.02 16.80 -1.91
CA GLY A 15 6.15 16.46 -1.04
C GLY A 15 5.73 16.52 0.44
N ASP A 16 4.60 15.90 0.78
CA ASP A 16 3.92 15.99 2.08
C ASP A 16 4.56 15.17 3.22
N GLY A 17 5.76 14.64 3.00
CA GLY A 17 6.45 13.79 3.98
C GLY A 17 6.03 12.32 3.93
N CYS A 18 5.18 11.91 2.98
CA CYS A 18 4.79 10.50 2.84
C CYS A 18 5.85 9.60 2.19
N TYR A 19 7.10 10.06 2.04
CA TYR A 19 8.22 9.28 1.55
C TYR A 19 8.74 8.28 2.60
N GLY A 20 9.54 7.31 2.15
CA GLY A 20 10.12 6.27 2.98
C GLY A 20 11.50 6.62 3.50
N LEU A 21 12.22 5.61 3.94
CA LEU A 21 13.58 5.74 4.46
C LEU A 21 14.56 6.37 3.47
N PRO A 22 15.63 7.00 3.98
CA PRO A 22 16.76 7.37 3.15
C PRO A 22 17.34 6.17 2.39
N CYS A 23 17.60 6.34 1.10
CA CYS A 23 18.18 5.27 0.28
C CYS A 23 19.04 5.81 -0.87
N LYS A 24 19.91 4.94 -1.39
CA LYS A 24 20.86 5.25 -2.47
C LYS A 24 20.50 4.57 -3.80
N LEU A 25 19.26 4.11 -3.92
CA LEU A 25 18.77 3.43 -5.11
C LEU A 25 18.70 4.40 -6.29
N PRO A 26 18.86 3.94 -7.54
CA PRO A 26 18.89 4.82 -8.70
C PRO A 26 17.54 5.51 -8.99
N TRP A 27 16.45 5.05 -8.39
CA TRP A 27 15.12 5.67 -8.45
C TRP A 27 14.72 6.39 -7.14
N ALA A 28 15.67 6.59 -6.22
CA ALA A 28 15.42 7.42 -5.04
C ALA A 28 15.10 8.86 -5.47
N MET A 29 14.23 9.53 -4.72
CA MET A 29 13.79 10.89 -5.03
C MET A 29 14.07 11.80 -3.86
N SER A 30 14.19 13.10 -4.13
CA SER A 30 14.25 14.14 -3.11
C SER A 30 13.18 15.20 -3.36
N PHE A 31 12.76 15.88 -2.29
CA PHE A 31 11.69 16.87 -2.28
C PHE A 31 12.19 18.16 -1.60
N PRO A 32 13.18 18.88 -2.16
CA PRO A 32 13.77 20.04 -1.50
C PRO A 32 12.79 21.21 -1.32
N LYS A 33 11.74 21.28 -2.15
CA LYS A 33 10.66 22.28 -2.10
C LYS A 33 9.32 21.72 -1.65
N GLY A 34 9.29 20.49 -1.11
CA GLY A 34 8.06 19.87 -0.61
C GLY A 34 7.53 20.54 0.66
N LEU A 35 6.28 20.26 1.00
CA LEU A 35 5.68 20.67 2.28
C LEU A 35 6.51 20.19 3.49
N VAL A 36 7.07 18.97 3.40
CA VAL A 36 8.03 18.42 4.36
C VAL A 36 9.34 18.17 3.62
N PRO A 37 10.28 19.13 3.60
CA PRO A 37 11.49 19.06 2.79
C PRO A 37 12.40 17.88 3.15
N THR A 38 13.11 17.37 2.15
CA THR A 38 14.20 16.38 2.33
C THR A 38 15.55 17.03 2.64
N LEU A 39 15.58 18.35 2.80
CA LEU A 39 16.77 19.09 3.16
C LEU A 39 17.15 18.79 4.61
N SER A 40 18.38 18.34 4.84
CA SER A 40 18.87 17.98 6.18
C SER A 40 18.79 19.14 7.17
N ALA A 41 19.02 20.38 6.69
CA ALA A 41 18.90 21.59 7.48
C ALA A 41 17.46 21.92 7.95
N LYS A 42 16.43 21.38 7.28
CA LYS A 42 15.00 21.64 7.59
C LYS A 42 14.27 20.42 8.16
N ASN A 43 14.91 19.25 8.18
CA ASN A 43 14.31 18.01 8.61
C ASN A 43 15.30 17.19 9.45
N SER A 44 15.36 17.53 10.75
CA SER A 44 16.29 16.89 11.71
C SER A 44 16.01 15.39 11.85
N THR A 45 14.74 14.98 11.89
CA THR A 45 14.34 13.57 11.99
C THR A 45 14.89 12.74 10.81
N LEU A 46 14.82 13.28 9.59
CA LEU A 46 15.36 12.61 8.41
C LEU A 46 16.89 12.55 8.43
N ALA A 47 17.55 13.63 8.87
CA ALA A 47 18.99 13.68 9.03
C ALA A 47 19.49 12.66 10.09
N GLU A 48 18.82 12.57 11.24
CA GLU A 48 19.11 11.56 12.26
C GLU A 48 18.94 10.14 11.73
N THR A 49 17.85 9.90 10.99
CA THR A 49 17.58 8.59 10.37
C THR A 49 18.66 8.24 9.36
N TYR A 50 19.12 9.20 8.55
CA TYR A 50 20.22 9.00 7.61
C TYR A 50 21.51 8.56 8.34
N THR A 51 21.90 9.28 9.40
CA THR A 51 23.09 8.96 10.19
C THR A 51 23.03 7.57 10.82
N ARG A 52 21.84 7.14 11.27
CA ARG A 52 21.63 5.79 11.81
C ARG A 52 21.75 4.70 10.75
N LEU A 53 21.30 4.96 9.52
CA LEU A 53 21.33 4.00 8.41
C LEU A 53 22.69 3.94 7.71
N PHE A 54 23.41 5.05 7.64
CA PHE A 54 24.71 5.19 6.96
C PHE A 54 25.76 5.74 7.94
N PRO A 55 26.17 4.95 8.95
CA PRO A 55 27.13 5.41 9.95
C PRO A 55 28.48 5.73 9.31
N GLY A 56 29.04 6.90 9.64
CA GLY A 56 30.35 7.36 9.15
C GLY A 56 30.32 8.17 7.85
N GLU A 57 29.15 8.37 7.25
CA GLU A 57 28.99 9.24 6.08
C GLU A 57 28.53 10.64 6.48
N ALA A 58 29.01 11.66 5.75
CA ALA A 58 28.53 13.01 5.91
C ALA A 58 27.07 13.11 5.43
N VAL A 59 26.21 13.70 6.25
CA VAL A 59 24.81 13.91 5.88
C VAL A 59 24.74 14.89 4.70
N PRO A 60 24.16 14.50 3.56
CA PRO A 60 24.06 15.38 2.41
C PRO A 60 23.09 16.55 2.69
N THR A 61 23.21 17.61 1.92
CA THR A 61 22.30 18.78 2.02
C THR A 61 20.87 18.41 1.63
N ASP A 62 20.71 17.55 0.62
CA ASP A 62 19.44 16.97 0.19
C ASP A 62 19.49 15.45 0.29
N ILE A 63 18.58 14.88 1.08
CA ILE A 63 18.57 13.45 1.39
C ILE A 63 17.63 12.72 0.43
N ASN A 64 18.19 11.76 -0.30
CA ASN A 64 17.41 10.87 -1.17
C ASN A 64 16.63 9.84 -0.35
N VAL A 65 15.35 9.69 -0.69
CA VAL A 65 14.40 8.83 0.02
C VAL A 65 13.65 7.90 -0.92
N HIS A 66 13.13 6.80 -0.39
CA HIS A 66 12.22 5.95 -1.14
C HIS A 66 10.93 6.71 -1.51
N PRO A 67 10.54 6.79 -2.79
CA PRO A 67 9.25 7.38 -3.19
C PRO A 67 8.08 6.42 -2.91
N THR A 68 7.80 6.15 -1.64
CA THR A 68 6.73 5.25 -1.21
C THR A 68 5.35 5.57 -1.79
N PRO A 69 4.92 6.84 -1.96
CA PRO A 69 3.65 7.12 -2.61
C PRO A 69 3.62 6.63 -4.06
N LEU A 70 4.76 6.63 -4.77
CA LEU A 70 4.86 6.08 -6.13
C LEU A 70 4.67 4.57 -6.13
N TYR A 71 5.27 3.86 -5.17
CA TYR A 71 5.06 2.42 -5.02
C TYR A 71 3.58 2.10 -4.76
N GLU A 72 2.91 2.89 -3.92
CA GLU A 72 1.48 2.75 -3.63
C GLU A 72 0.59 3.03 -4.85
N SER A 73 0.88 4.11 -5.60
CA SER A 73 0.18 4.42 -6.85
C SER A 73 0.38 3.31 -7.88
N LEU A 74 1.61 2.84 -8.07
CA LEU A 74 1.92 1.78 -9.03
C LEU A 74 1.22 0.47 -8.67
N SER A 75 1.30 0.04 -7.41
CA SER A 75 0.59 -1.15 -6.91
C SER A 75 -0.92 -1.06 -7.15
N THR A 76 -1.52 0.10 -6.90
CA THR A 76 -2.97 0.28 -7.08
C THR A 76 -3.40 0.40 -8.54
N ILE A 77 -2.52 0.89 -9.43
CA ILE A 77 -2.72 0.86 -10.89
C ILE A 77 -2.62 -0.57 -11.41
N ILE A 78 -1.65 -1.36 -10.96
CA ILE A 78 -1.52 -2.78 -11.31
C ILE A 78 -2.77 -3.55 -10.87
N LEU A 79 -3.23 -3.33 -9.64
CA LEU A 79 -4.47 -3.91 -9.13
C LEU A 79 -5.68 -3.53 -9.99
N LEU A 80 -5.81 -2.26 -10.34
CA LEU A 80 -6.89 -1.79 -11.21
C LEU A 80 -6.83 -2.47 -12.58
N GLY A 81 -5.66 -2.51 -13.21
CA GLY A 81 -5.46 -3.16 -14.50
C GLY A 81 -5.83 -4.63 -14.45
N PHE A 82 -5.41 -5.35 -13.41
CA PHE A 82 -5.79 -6.75 -13.18
C PHE A 82 -7.31 -6.93 -13.02
N LEU A 83 -7.96 -6.11 -12.18
CA LEU A 83 -9.41 -6.19 -11.97
C LEU A 83 -10.22 -5.87 -13.23
N LEU A 84 -9.73 -4.94 -14.07
CA LEU A 84 -10.35 -4.61 -15.35
C LEU A 84 -10.12 -5.71 -16.39
N PHE A 85 -8.92 -6.28 -16.46
CA PHE A 85 -8.55 -7.36 -17.38
C PHE A 85 -9.37 -8.63 -17.16
N VAL A 86 -9.51 -9.04 -15.89
CA VAL A 86 -10.32 -10.20 -15.53
C VAL A 86 -11.83 -9.90 -15.73
N GLY A 87 -12.18 -8.62 -15.70
CA GLY A 87 -13.52 -8.13 -16.00
C GLY A 87 -14.58 -8.64 -15.04
N TRP A 88 -15.81 -8.74 -15.54
CA TRP A 88 -16.98 -9.14 -14.75
C TRP A 88 -17.13 -10.67 -14.60
N ARG A 89 -16.19 -11.46 -15.14
CA ARG A 89 -16.22 -12.93 -15.06
C ARG A 89 -16.08 -13.46 -13.63
N ILE A 90 -15.42 -12.69 -12.77
CA ILE A 90 -15.31 -12.98 -11.35
C ILE A 90 -16.43 -12.20 -10.62
N GLY A 91 -17.31 -12.94 -9.93
CA GLY A 91 -18.41 -12.35 -9.16
C GLY A 91 -17.95 -11.22 -8.23
N GLY A 92 -18.81 -10.22 -8.03
CA GLY A 92 -18.46 -8.97 -7.33
C GLY A 92 -17.78 -9.16 -5.97
N GLY A 93 -18.26 -10.13 -5.17
CA GLY A 93 -17.66 -10.44 -3.86
C GLY A 93 -16.21 -10.90 -3.94
N ARG A 94 -15.86 -11.72 -4.93
CA ARG A 94 -14.46 -12.18 -5.13
C ARG A 94 -13.56 -11.06 -5.63
N ARG A 95 -14.06 -10.15 -6.48
CA ARG A 95 -13.31 -8.95 -6.91
C ARG A 95 -12.99 -8.04 -5.72
N PHE A 96 -13.98 -7.79 -4.86
CA PHE A 96 -13.78 -6.99 -3.66
C PHE A 96 -12.84 -7.67 -2.66
N ALA A 97 -12.98 -8.98 -2.45
CA ALA A 97 -12.07 -9.76 -1.62
C ALA A 97 -10.62 -9.67 -2.10
N PHE A 98 -10.39 -9.86 -3.41
CA PHE A 98 -9.05 -9.72 -4.00
C PHE A 98 -8.50 -8.30 -3.82
N PHE A 99 -9.34 -7.28 -4.04
CA PHE A 99 -8.96 -5.89 -3.79
C PHE A 99 -8.48 -5.68 -2.35
N LEU A 100 -9.22 -6.17 -1.35
CA LEU A 100 -8.84 -6.02 0.07
C LEU A 100 -7.53 -6.73 0.39
N ILE A 101 -7.36 -7.97 -0.08
CA ILE A 101 -6.13 -8.75 0.14
C ILE A 101 -4.94 -8.04 -0.50
N TRP A 102 -5.02 -7.69 -1.79
CA TRP A 102 -3.94 -7.00 -2.49
C TRP A 102 -3.60 -5.67 -1.83
N PHE A 103 -4.62 -4.86 -1.52
CA PHE A 103 -4.44 -3.56 -0.90
C PHE A 103 -3.74 -3.69 0.46
N GLY A 104 -4.23 -4.58 1.32
CA GLY A 104 -3.64 -4.85 2.64
C GLY A 104 -2.20 -5.35 2.53
N VAL A 105 -1.93 -6.33 1.66
CA VAL A 105 -0.55 -6.83 1.44
C VAL A 105 0.37 -5.72 0.95
N SER A 106 -0.04 -4.94 -0.05
CA SER A 106 0.79 -3.85 -0.57
C SER A 106 1.08 -2.77 0.47
N ARG A 107 0.07 -2.42 1.30
CA ARG A 107 0.22 -1.45 2.39
C ARG A 107 1.16 -1.97 3.46
N PHE A 108 1.07 -3.24 3.81
CA PHE A 108 1.94 -3.87 4.78
C PHE A 108 3.42 -3.78 4.37
N PHE A 109 3.75 -4.08 3.10
CA PHE A 109 5.13 -3.99 2.61
C PHE A 109 5.65 -2.55 2.49
N VAL A 110 4.83 -1.62 1.98
CA VAL A 110 5.24 -0.21 1.90
C VAL A 110 5.49 0.36 3.29
N GLU A 111 4.70 -0.06 4.27
CA GLU A 111 4.85 0.37 5.66
C GLU A 111 6.15 -0.12 6.30
N PHE A 112 6.78 -1.20 5.85
CA PHE A 112 8.16 -1.52 6.30
C PHE A 112 9.20 -0.54 5.79
N ILE A 113 8.97 0.02 4.60
CA ILE A 113 9.83 1.03 3.99
C ILE A 113 9.61 2.40 4.66
N ARG A 114 8.48 2.59 5.35
CA ARG A 114 8.16 3.80 6.11
C ARG A 114 8.51 3.59 7.58
N LEU A 115 9.34 4.44 8.16
CA LEU A 115 9.66 4.34 9.58
C LEU A 115 8.56 4.97 10.43
N ASN A 116 7.42 4.30 10.55
CA ASN A 116 6.39 4.72 11.50
C ASN A 116 6.71 4.17 12.90
N PRO A 117 6.45 4.93 13.98
CA PRO A 117 6.66 4.46 15.33
C PRO A 117 5.80 3.21 15.61
N PHE A 118 6.39 2.22 16.27
CA PHE A 118 5.67 1.03 16.73
C PHE A 118 4.73 1.43 17.88
N ILE A 119 3.44 1.14 17.75
CA ILE A 119 2.43 1.56 18.74
C ILE A 119 1.98 0.37 19.58
N TYR A 120 1.85 -0.83 18.98
CA TYR A 120 1.42 -2.03 19.69
C TYR A 120 2.20 -3.25 19.23
N TRP A 121 2.78 -4.02 20.17
CA TRP A 121 3.38 -5.34 19.92
C TRP A 121 4.50 -5.34 18.85
N GLY A 122 5.19 -4.22 18.65
CA GLY A 122 6.20 -4.09 17.60
C GLY A 122 5.62 -3.93 16.19
N LEU A 123 4.32 -3.61 16.05
CA LEU A 123 3.66 -3.26 14.80
C LEU A 123 3.15 -1.81 14.80
N SER A 124 3.16 -1.19 13.62
CA SER A 124 2.54 0.13 13.43
C SER A 124 1.01 0.01 13.30
N SER A 125 0.27 1.08 13.63
CA SER A 125 -1.20 1.12 13.45
C SER A 125 -1.61 0.83 12.00
N SER A 126 -0.81 1.26 11.02
CA SER A 126 -1.05 0.97 9.60
C SER A 126 -0.84 -0.50 9.27
N GLN A 127 0.12 -1.18 9.91
CA GLN A 127 0.34 -2.62 9.72
C GLN A 127 -0.82 -3.43 10.27
N LEU A 128 -1.34 -3.08 11.46
CA LEU A 128 -2.53 -3.72 12.02
C LEU A 128 -3.76 -3.55 11.12
N LEU A 129 -3.99 -2.34 10.60
CA LEU A 129 -5.07 -2.08 9.66
C LEU A 129 -4.90 -2.87 8.35
N SER A 130 -3.66 -3.03 7.88
CA SER A 130 -3.34 -3.83 6.70
C SER A 130 -3.67 -5.31 6.91
N ILE A 131 -3.30 -5.86 8.07
CA ILE A 131 -3.65 -7.24 8.46
C ILE A 131 -5.17 -7.42 8.51
N PHE A 132 -5.89 -6.48 9.10
CA PHE A 132 -7.35 -6.49 9.14
C PHE A 132 -7.96 -6.58 7.73
N PHE A 133 -7.49 -5.76 6.77
CA PHE A 133 -7.97 -5.83 5.39
C PHE A 133 -7.68 -7.18 4.73
N VAL A 134 -6.52 -7.78 4.97
CA VAL A 134 -6.18 -9.11 4.44
C VAL A 134 -7.13 -10.17 4.98
N ILE A 135 -7.36 -10.19 6.30
CA ILE A 135 -8.27 -11.16 6.94
C ILE A 135 -9.70 -10.99 6.42
N ALA A 136 -10.21 -9.75 6.37
CA ALA A 136 -11.54 -9.46 5.85
C ALA A 136 -11.69 -9.94 4.40
N GLY A 137 -10.68 -9.70 3.56
CA GLY A 137 -10.66 -10.17 2.18
C GLY A 137 -10.68 -11.70 2.07
N ILE A 138 -9.92 -12.42 2.90
CA ILE A 138 -9.93 -13.90 2.94
C ILE A 138 -11.31 -14.43 3.30
N VAL A 139 -11.95 -13.88 4.34
CA VAL A 139 -13.30 -14.28 4.78
C VAL A 139 -14.32 -14.09 3.65
N ILE A 140 -14.29 -12.95 2.96
CA ILE A 140 -15.20 -12.68 1.83
C ILE A 140 -14.92 -13.63 0.66
N MET A 141 -13.65 -13.93 0.37
CA MET A 141 -13.27 -14.85 -0.70
C MET A 141 -13.84 -16.25 -0.46
N LEU A 142 -13.72 -16.76 0.76
CA LEU A 142 -14.22 -18.08 1.15
C LEU A 142 -15.75 -18.13 1.14
N GLY A 143 -16.41 -17.12 1.74
CA GLY A 143 -17.87 -17.03 1.75
C GLY A 143 -18.47 -16.88 0.35
N SER A 144 -17.80 -16.18 -0.57
CA SER A 144 -18.26 -16.04 -1.95
C SER A 144 -18.17 -17.34 -2.75
N LYS A 145 -17.27 -18.27 -2.42
CA LYS A 145 -17.24 -19.61 -3.04
C LYS A 145 -18.44 -20.45 -2.59
N ALA A 146 -18.70 -20.50 -1.29
CA ALA A 146 -19.82 -21.25 -0.73
C ALA A 146 -21.18 -20.78 -1.27
N ARG A 147 -21.38 -19.45 -1.40
CA ARG A 147 -22.62 -18.90 -1.96
C ARG A 147 -22.86 -19.31 -3.43
N LEU A 148 -21.82 -19.29 -4.26
CA LEU A 148 -21.94 -19.66 -5.67
C LEU A 148 -22.27 -21.15 -5.84
N GLN A 149 -21.65 -22.02 -5.03
CA GLN A 149 -21.96 -23.46 -5.03
C GLN A 149 -23.42 -23.72 -4.60
N ASN A 150 -23.90 -23.05 -3.55
CA ASN A 150 -25.29 -23.18 -3.13
C ASN A 150 -26.29 -22.74 -4.21
N LEU A 151 -26.02 -21.65 -4.94
CA LEU A 151 -26.88 -21.21 -6.04
C LEU A 151 -26.91 -22.22 -7.19
N GLN A 152 -25.77 -22.82 -7.52
CA GLN A 152 -25.69 -23.89 -8.53
C GLN A 152 -26.50 -25.11 -8.10
N ASN A 153 -26.38 -25.54 -6.84
CA ASN A 153 -27.14 -26.66 -6.30
C ASN A 153 -28.67 -26.41 -6.36
N ILE A 154 -29.13 -25.23 -5.97
CA ILE A 154 -30.56 -24.86 -6.04
C ILE A 154 -31.05 -24.88 -7.49
N SER A 155 -30.27 -24.37 -8.45
CA SER A 155 -30.66 -24.36 -9.86
C SER A 155 -30.70 -25.74 -10.53
N GLN A 156 -30.00 -26.72 -9.95
CA GLN A 156 -29.96 -28.10 -10.47
C GLN A 156 -31.02 -29.01 -9.83
N GLN A 157 -31.73 -28.52 -8.81
CA GLN A 157 -32.81 -29.26 -8.17
C GLN A 157 -34.03 -29.19 -9.11
N PRO A 158 -34.55 -30.33 -9.62
CA PRO A 158 -35.72 -30.31 -10.48
C PRO A 158 -36.89 -29.67 -9.74
N ALA A 159 -37.67 -28.84 -10.43
CA ALA A 159 -38.92 -28.32 -9.91
C ALA A 159 -39.78 -29.53 -9.55
N GLY A 160 -40.00 -29.76 -8.25
CA GLY A 160 -40.81 -30.88 -7.78
C GLY A 160 -42.24 -30.76 -8.31
N ASP A 161 -42.77 -31.90 -8.78
CA ASP A 161 -44.15 -32.11 -9.19
C ASP A 161 -45.15 -31.85 -8.05
#